data_AF-A0A4R0SKZ1-F1
#
_entry.id   AF-A0A4R0SKZ1-F1
#
_cell.length_a   1.000
_cell.length_b   1.000
_cell.length_c   1.000
_cell.angle_alpha   90.00
_cell.angle_beta   90.00
_cell.angle_gamma   90.00
#
_symmetry.space_group_name_H-M   'P 1'
#
loop_
_entity.id
_entity.type
_entity.pdbx_description
1 polymer ?
#
loop_
_entity_poly.entity_id
_entity_poly.type
_entity_poly.pdbx_seq_one_letter_code
_entity_poly.pdbx_strand_id
1 'polypeptide(L)'
;MARGTGGAELAHTPKEITLLDIHQAVESTNLDDVIGIHERGNHTCPVARNIHDVLKDAYAPVAKAMSDSMREVTLANMLADYRNRIGVKARQLEQ
;
A
#
# COMPACT_ATOMS: atom_id res chain seq x y z
N MET A 1 3.64 -7.38 36.44
CA MET A 1 4.20 -6.56 35.33
C MET A 1 3.15 -5.52 34.98
N ALA A 2 3.36 -4.25 35.35
CA ALA A 2 2.45 -3.17 34.97
C ALA A 2 2.63 -2.91 33.47
N ARG A 3 1.53 -2.89 32.70
CA ARG A 3 1.58 -2.42 31.30
C ARG A 3 1.90 -0.93 31.35
N GLY A 4 2.84 -0.48 30.51
CA GLY A 4 3.15 0.94 30.36
C GLY A 4 1.89 1.73 29.98
N THR A 5 1.92 3.06 30.16
CA THR A 5 0.75 3.95 30.02
C THR A 5 0.03 3.88 28.68
N GLY A 6 0.64 3.27 27.65
CA GLY A 6 0.00 2.93 26.38
C GLY A 6 -0.28 4.16 25.52
N GLY A 7 0.08 4.10 24.26
CA GLY A 7 -0.15 5.20 23.32
C GLY A 7 0.63 5.00 22.04
N ALA A 8 0.14 5.59 20.97
CA ALA A 8 0.84 5.72 19.71
C ALA A 8 0.50 7.10 19.13
N GLU A 9 1.49 7.75 18.56
CA GLU A 9 1.34 8.98 17.80
C GLU A 9 1.93 8.78 16.40
N LEU A 10 1.52 9.63 15.46
CA LEU A 10 2.09 9.57 14.13
C LEU A 10 3.54 10.05 14.17
N ALA A 11 4.46 9.21 13.69
CA ALA A 11 5.88 9.57 13.56
C ALA A 11 6.13 10.63 12.47
N HIS A 12 5.19 10.77 11.53
CA HIS A 12 5.25 11.72 10.41
C HIS A 12 3.93 12.46 10.27
N THR A 13 3.94 13.62 9.62
CA THR A 13 2.68 14.34 9.37
C THR A 13 1.82 13.56 8.38
N PRO A 14 0.47 13.66 8.44
CA PRO A 14 -0.39 12.96 7.48
C PRO A 14 -0.15 13.31 6.00
N LYS A 15 0.53 14.43 5.70
CA LYS A 15 0.87 14.84 4.33
C LYS A 15 2.09 14.09 3.77
N GLU A 16 2.92 13.51 4.65
CA GLU A 16 4.14 12.79 4.27
C GLU A 16 3.90 11.28 4.14
N ILE A 17 2.77 10.79 4.65
CA ILE A 17 2.41 9.37 4.62
C ILE A 17 1.57 9.12 3.37
N THR A 18 2.11 8.38 2.41
CA THR A 18 1.40 8.01 1.17
C THR A 18 0.57 6.74 1.37
N LEU A 19 -0.40 6.51 0.47
CA LEU A 19 -1.15 5.26 0.42
C LEU A 19 -0.22 4.06 0.15
N LEU A 20 0.87 4.28 -0.59
CA LEU A 20 1.88 3.24 -0.80
C LEU A 20 2.60 2.87 0.50
N ASP A 21 2.98 3.85 1.32
CA ASP A 21 3.62 3.58 2.62
C ASP A 21 2.69 2.79 3.54
N ILE A 22 1.40 3.15 3.56
CA ILE A 22 0.37 2.44 4.34
C ILE A 22 0.22 1.01 3.83
N HIS A 23 0.13 0.81 2.52
CA HIS A 23 0.02 -0.53 1.93
C HIS A 23 1.23 -1.38 2.29
N GLN A 24 2.45 -0.87 2.14
CA GLN A 24 3.68 -1.60 2.47
C GLN A 24 3.83 -1.92 3.96
N ALA A 25 3.22 -1.12 4.85
CA ALA A 25 3.24 -1.37 6.28
C ALA A 25 2.25 -2.45 6.73
N VAL A 26 1.16 -2.67 5.97
CA VAL A 26 0.06 -3.56 6.36
C VAL A 26 0.07 -4.87 5.57
N GLU A 27 0.37 -4.81 4.28
CA GLU A 27 0.37 -5.98 3.39
C GLU A 27 1.71 -6.72 3.48
N SER A 28 1.64 -8.05 3.55
CA SER A 28 2.82 -8.92 3.54
C SER A 28 3.41 -9.13 2.15
N THR A 29 2.70 -8.71 1.10
CA THR A 29 3.02 -8.99 -0.30
C THR A 29 3.48 -7.71 -0.99
N ASN A 30 4.58 -7.79 -1.73
CA ASN A 30 5.08 -6.65 -2.49
C ASN A 30 4.14 -6.33 -3.66
N LEU A 31 4.11 -5.06 -4.06
CA LEU A 31 3.34 -4.63 -5.22
C LEU A 31 3.86 -5.25 -6.54
N ASP A 32 5.09 -5.77 -6.54
CA ASP A 32 5.63 -6.51 -7.68
C ASP A 32 4.95 -7.88 -7.85
N ASP A 33 4.27 -8.38 -6.82
CA ASP A 33 3.49 -9.62 -6.80
C ASP A 33 1.98 -9.34 -6.88
N VAL A 34 1.58 -8.23 -7.52
CA VAL A 34 0.16 -7.86 -7.77
C VAL A 34 -0.65 -9.02 -8.34
N ILE A 35 0.01 -9.87 -9.13
CA ILE A 35 -0.48 -11.20 -9.46
C ILE A 35 0.26 -12.22 -8.60
N GLY A 36 -0.48 -13.06 -7.88
CA GLY A 36 0.09 -14.11 -7.03
C GLY A 36 0.78 -15.20 -7.86
N ILE A 37 1.92 -14.89 -8.45
CA ILE A 37 2.73 -15.84 -9.18
C ILE A 37 3.42 -16.71 -8.13
N HIS A 38 3.07 -17.99 -8.14
CA HIS A 38 3.59 -18.93 -7.15
C HIS A 38 5.05 -19.27 -7.46
N GLU A 39 5.81 -19.60 -6.42
CA GLU A 39 7.20 -19.98 -6.56
C GLU A 39 7.40 -21.15 -7.52
N ARG A 40 8.55 -21.10 -8.21
CA ARG A 40 8.91 -22.05 -9.26
C ARG A 40 9.24 -23.42 -8.66
N GLY A 41 8.37 -24.40 -8.90
CA GLY A 41 8.71 -25.81 -8.70
C GLY A 41 9.66 -26.35 -9.78
N ASN A 42 10.28 -27.51 -9.55
CA ASN A 42 11.03 -28.21 -10.58
C ASN A 42 10.07 -28.84 -11.61
N HIS A 43 9.75 -28.10 -12.67
CA HIS A 43 8.80 -28.51 -13.69
C HIS A 43 9.52 -28.90 -15.00
N THR A 44 9.24 -30.10 -15.48
CA THR A 44 9.66 -30.57 -16.82
C THR A 44 8.88 -29.91 -17.94
N CYS A 45 7.67 -29.42 -17.65
CA CYS A 45 6.83 -28.70 -18.61
C CYS A 45 7.46 -27.36 -19.00
N PRO A 46 7.71 -27.10 -20.31
CA PRO A 46 8.30 -25.85 -20.76
C PRO A 46 7.43 -24.63 -20.46
N VAL A 47 6.10 -24.77 -20.42
CA VAL A 47 5.23 -23.66 -20.03
C VAL A 47 5.42 -23.32 -18.56
N ALA A 48 5.28 -24.31 -17.66
CA ALA A 48 5.42 -24.11 -16.21
C ALA A 48 6.80 -23.56 -15.82
N ARG A 49 7.85 -23.92 -16.58
CA ARG A 49 9.20 -23.40 -16.35
C ARG A 49 9.36 -21.91 -16.69
N ASN A 50 8.61 -21.38 -17.66
CA ASN A 50 8.85 -20.04 -18.23
C ASN A 50 7.70 -19.04 -17.99
N ILE A 51 6.49 -19.51 -17.66
CA ILE A 51 5.30 -18.64 -17.57
C ILE A 51 5.44 -17.55 -16.50
N HIS A 52 6.15 -17.83 -15.41
CA HIS A 52 6.42 -16.85 -14.37
C HIS A 52 7.12 -15.61 -14.93
N ASP A 53 8.19 -15.79 -15.72
CA ASP A 53 8.98 -14.68 -16.26
C ASP A 53 8.16 -13.89 -17.30
N VAL A 54 7.45 -14.61 -18.18
CA VAL A 54 6.56 -13.99 -19.18
C VAL A 54 5.49 -13.11 -18.52
N LEU A 55 4.86 -13.61 -17.46
CA LEU A 55 3.86 -12.85 -16.72
C LEU A 55 4.50 -11.70 -15.94
N LYS A 56 5.63 -11.93 -15.25
CA LYS A 56 6.32 -10.88 -14.51
C LYS A 56 6.62 -9.66 -15.39
N ASP A 57 7.18 -9.89 -16.58
CA ASP A 57 7.52 -8.80 -17.50
C ASP A 57 6.27 -8.07 -18.02
N ALA A 58 5.20 -8.81 -18.32
CA ALA A 58 3.95 -8.22 -18.78
C ALA A 58 3.26 -7.37 -17.70
N TYR A 59 3.37 -7.77 -16.42
CA TYR A 59 2.71 -7.09 -15.30
C TYR A 59 3.57 -6.02 -14.61
N ALA A 60 4.88 -6.02 -14.81
CA ALA A 60 5.78 -4.97 -14.29
C ALA A 60 5.30 -3.53 -14.54
N PRO A 61 4.87 -3.12 -15.77
CA PRO A 61 4.35 -1.77 -15.98
C PRO A 61 3.03 -1.51 -15.24
N VAL A 62 2.20 -2.54 -15.02
CA VAL A 62 0.94 -2.43 -14.28
C VAL A 62 1.22 -2.19 -12.79
N ALA A 63 2.11 -2.99 -12.20
CA ALA A 63 2.56 -2.82 -10.82
C ALA A 63 3.18 -1.43 -10.61
N LYS A 64 4.01 -0.98 -11.55
CA LYS A 64 4.59 0.37 -11.52
C LYS A 64 3.51 1.45 -11.52
N ALA A 65 2.57 1.40 -12.47
CA ALA A 65 1.50 2.40 -12.58
C ALA A 65 0.62 2.44 -11.32
N MET A 66 0.33 1.29 -10.73
CA MET A 66 -0.36 1.19 -9.45
C MET A 66 0.45 1.88 -8.33
N SER A 67 1.75 1.56 -8.22
CA SER A 67 2.63 2.16 -7.21
C SER A 67 2.70 3.69 -7.35
N ASP A 68 2.84 4.19 -8.59
CA ASP A 68 2.91 5.61 -8.88
C ASP A 68 1.60 6.29 -8.46
N SER A 69 0.45 5.72 -8.83
CA SER A 69 -0.86 6.26 -8.43
C SER A 69 -1.06 6.28 -6.91
N MET A 70 -0.51 5.30 -6.18
CA MET A 70 -0.61 5.25 -4.72
C MET A 70 0.29 6.28 -4.04
N ARG A 71 1.43 6.63 -4.64
CA ARG A 71 2.32 7.69 -4.11
C ARG A 71 1.67 9.07 -4.15
N GLU A 72 0.79 9.32 -5.12
CA GLU A 72 0.08 10.61 -5.26
C GLU A 72 -1.03 10.82 -4.22
N VAL A 73 -1.44 9.77 -3.49
CA VAL A 73 -2.49 9.86 -2.47
C VAL A 73 -1.86 9.83 -1.08
N THR A 74 -2.15 10.83 -0.25
CA THR A 74 -1.65 10.91 1.13
C THR A 74 -2.74 10.60 2.16
N LEU A 75 -2.34 10.24 3.38
CA LEU A 75 -3.24 10.10 4.52
C LEU A 75 -4.04 11.39 4.76
N ALA A 76 -3.43 12.56 4.55
CA ALA A 76 -4.12 13.85 4.63
C ALA A 76 -5.29 13.95 3.63
N ASN A 77 -5.12 13.46 2.39
CA ASN A 77 -6.21 13.43 1.40
C ASN A 77 -7.36 12.54 1.89
N MET A 78 -7.04 11.36 2.41
CA MET A 78 -8.04 10.41 2.93
C MET A 78 -8.80 10.98 4.14
N LEU A 79 -8.10 11.65 5.07
CA LEU A 79 -8.71 12.29 6.22
C LEU A 79 -9.63 13.46 5.81
N ALA A 80 -9.23 14.24 4.81
CA ALA A 80 -10.08 15.31 4.27
C ALA A 80 -11.35 14.76 3.63
N ASP A 81 -11.23 13.71 2.80
CA ASP A 81 -12.39 13.03 2.19
C ASP A 81 -13.33 12.45 3.25
N TYR A 82 -12.78 11.76 4.26
CA TYR A 82 -13.56 11.23 5.38
C TYR A 82 -14.36 12.32 6.09
N ARG A 83 -13.72 13.45 6.45
CA ARG A 83 -14.38 14.59 7.11
C ARG A 83 -15.52 15.17 6.28
N ASN A 84 -15.34 15.25 4.96
CA ASN A 84 -16.39 15.71 4.05
C ASN A 84 -17.59 14.76 4.06
N ARG A 85 -17.36 13.44 4.07
CA ARG A 85 -18.44 12.43 4.09
C ARG A 85 -19.24 12.43 5.40
N ILE A 86 -18.59 12.70 6.53
CA ILE A 86 -19.27 12.77 7.84
C ILE A 86 -19.81 14.17 8.18
N GLY A 87 -19.69 15.14 7.27
CA GLY A 87 -20.25 16.49 7.43
C GLY A 87 -19.52 17.39 8.45
N VAL A 88 -18.30 17.03 8.86
CA VAL A 88 -17.51 17.83 9.81
C VAL A 88 -16.70 18.88 9.04
N LYS A 89 -17.15 20.14 9.04
CA LYS A 89 -16.35 21.26 8.51
C LYS A 89 -15.17 21.57 9.44
N ALA A 90 -14.03 21.90 8.85
CA ALA A 90 -12.71 22.12 9.48
C ALA A 90 -12.59 23.30 10.47
N ARG A 91 -13.65 23.66 11.20
CA ARG A 91 -13.71 24.88 12.03
C ARG A 91 -13.33 24.67 13.51
N GLN A 92 -12.57 23.63 13.83
CA GLN A 92 -12.38 23.21 15.23
C GLN A 92 -10.98 22.72 15.57
N LEU A 93 -9.92 23.22 14.91
CA LEU A 93 -8.53 22.86 15.21
C LEU A 93 -7.60 24.09 15.29
N GLU A 94 -8.10 25.19 15.87
CA GLU A 94 -7.27 26.29 16.40
C GLU A 94 -7.59 26.55 17.89
N GLN A 95 -7.93 25.49 18.64
CA GLN A 95 -8.00 25.51 20.10
C GLN A 95 -7.21 24.32 20.64
#